data_AF-A0A6B9Z7N1-F1
#
_entry.id   AF-A0A6B9Z7N1-F1
#
_cell.length_a   1.000
_cell.length_b   1.000
_cell.length_c   1.000
_cell.angle_alpha   90.00
_cell.angle_beta   90.00
_cell.angle_gamma   90.00
#
_symmetry.space_group_name_H-M   'P 1'
#
loop_
_entity.id
_entity.type
_entity.pdbx_description
1 polymer ?
#
loop_
_entity_poly.entity_id
_entity_poly.type
_entity_poly.pdbx_seq_one_letter_code
_entity_poly.pdbx_strand_id
1 'polypeptide(L)'
;MKNINKLRGIAFVSIIAGMLIMLGLSCKKSEPNIGVISDDKTKPGIVTDVHVDNLNGSARITYKLPNSKNLLYVLASYKINDTRTRETKASYYVDTIVADGFARAQEYEVTLYAVSRANVKSDPVVVKVNPLTPNYQRINTSIDITADFGGANFYTLNPDKAPIAVHVIAYDEAAKKYIEEMPQYISTDTVNFSVRGYDATERKFGVYTTDRFGNMSDTIYKTLTPLFETMLDKSKFSVYRQPSDSPIGYGWELQYFFDGNTGEPGWHTLSAPRMQCTFKLGVNAKLSRFVLWERINGGVYAYQNIKKMTLWGTDKDNPADAELPKNSAPGTVVGDWVNMGNFVFPNPPSGLPPNQANAADQKFVSEGVNFKIPISAPATKYIRFMCTETWGGLDYVNALEISLYGNPL
;
A
#
# COMPACT_ATOMS: atom_id res chain seq x y z
N MET A 1 81.03 0.52 -1.15
CA MET A 1 79.58 0.81 -1.15
C MET A 1 78.84 0.53 -2.47
N LYS A 2 79.48 0.49 -3.66
CA LYS A 2 78.79 0.24 -4.95
C LYS A 2 78.26 -1.20 -5.18
N ASN A 3 78.85 -2.23 -4.57
CA ASN A 3 78.48 -3.63 -4.86
C ASN A 3 77.26 -4.14 -4.07
N ILE A 4 76.97 -3.59 -2.89
CA ILE A 4 75.84 -4.01 -2.05
C ILE A 4 74.49 -3.54 -2.65
N ASN A 5 74.47 -2.36 -3.27
CA ASN A 5 73.26 -1.82 -3.92
C ASN A 5 72.89 -2.56 -5.21
N LYS A 6 73.88 -3.12 -5.92
CA LYS A 6 73.64 -3.96 -7.12
C LYS A 6 73.01 -5.30 -6.78
N LEU A 7 73.47 -5.98 -5.72
CA LEU A 7 72.89 -7.24 -5.26
C LEU A 7 71.46 -7.05 -4.71
N ARG A 8 71.19 -5.94 -4.01
CA ARG A 8 69.83 -5.60 -3.56
C ARG A 8 68.87 -5.33 -4.71
N GLY A 9 69.30 -4.65 -5.77
CA GLY A 9 68.49 -4.41 -6.96
C GLY A 9 68.16 -5.70 -7.74
N ILE A 10 69.14 -6.61 -7.89
CA ILE A 10 68.94 -7.89 -8.58
C ILE A 10 67.99 -8.82 -7.78
N ALA A 11 68.12 -8.83 -6.45
CA ALA A 11 67.20 -9.57 -5.58
C ALA A 11 65.77 -9.00 -5.64
N PHE A 12 65.60 -7.68 -5.67
CA PHE A 12 64.28 -7.03 -5.78
C PHE A 12 63.60 -7.31 -7.13
N VAL A 13 64.36 -7.26 -8.23
CA VAL A 13 63.85 -7.59 -9.58
C VAL A 13 63.47 -9.07 -9.69
N SER A 14 64.23 -9.96 -9.04
CA SER A 14 63.94 -11.40 -9.01
C SER A 14 62.70 -11.73 -8.16
N ILE A 15 62.47 -11.00 -7.06
CA ILE A 15 61.26 -11.14 -6.24
C ILE A 15 60.03 -10.59 -7.00
N ILE A 16 60.15 -9.45 -7.67
CA ILE A 16 59.06 -8.88 -8.49
C ILE A 16 58.74 -9.78 -9.69
N ALA A 17 59.75 -10.34 -10.36
CA ALA A 17 59.56 -11.31 -11.43
C ALA A 17 58.88 -12.60 -10.93
N GLY A 18 59.27 -13.10 -9.75
CA GLY A 18 58.60 -14.24 -9.09
C GLY A 18 57.15 -13.95 -8.71
N MET A 19 56.85 -12.74 -8.23
CA MET A 19 55.49 -12.30 -7.90
C MET A 19 54.61 -12.10 -9.16
N LEU A 20 55.16 -11.60 -10.26
CA LEU A 20 54.45 -11.47 -11.53
C LEU A 20 54.15 -12.83 -12.18
N ILE A 21 55.05 -13.82 -12.03
CA ILE A 21 54.83 -15.19 -12.53
C ILE A 21 53.74 -15.90 -11.71
N MET A 22 53.65 -15.65 -10.40
CA MET A 22 52.60 -16.19 -9.52
C MET A 22 51.22 -15.56 -9.80
N LEU A 23 51.16 -14.31 -10.27
CA LEU A 23 49.91 -13.65 -10.68
C LEU A 23 49.36 -14.17 -12.02
N GLY A 24 50.18 -14.81 -12.87
CA GLY A 24 49.76 -15.37 -14.16
C GLY A 24 49.11 -16.75 -14.09
N LEU A 25 49.25 -17.48 -12.98
CA LEU A 25 48.76 -18.86 -12.83
C LEU A 25 47.40 -18.97 -12.12
N SER A 26 46.85 -17.87 -11.59
CA SER A 26 45.57 -17.88 -10.85
C SER A 26 44.32 -17.56 -11.70
N CYS A 27 44.47 -17.39 -13.02
CA CYS A 27 43.34 -17.21 -13.93
C CYS A 27 43.14 -18.44 -14.83
N LYS A 28 42.96 -19.62 -14.23
CA LYS A 28 42.11 -20.62 -14.88
C LYS A 28 40.67 -20.18 -14.66
N LYS A 29 40.02 -19.63 -15.69
CA LYS A 29 38.57 -19.59 -15.76
C LYS A 29 38.08 -20.99 -15.40
N SER A 30 37.44 -21.15 -14.26
CA SER A 30 36.69 -22.36 -13.98
C SER A 30 35.71 -22.53 -15.14
N GLU A 31 35.87 -23.58 -15.94
CA GLU A 31 34.78 -23.96 -16.82
C GLU A 31 33.53 -24.11 -15.96
N PRO A 32 32.38 -23.58 -16.39
CA PRO A 32 31.17 -23.77 -15.63
C PRO A 32 30.93 -25.27 -15.50
N ASN A 33 31.09 -25.82 -14.30
CA ASN A 33 30.82 -27.23 -13.94
C ASN A 33 29.32 -27.59 -14.03
N ILE A 34 28.55 -26.82 -14.79
CA ILE A 34 27.17 -27.08 -15.17
C ILE A 34 27.17 -27.02 -16.69
N GLY A 35 27.26 -28.17 -17.35
CA GLY A 35 26.75 -28.27 -18.71
C GLY A 35 25.30 -27.83 -18.67
N VAL A 36 25.00 -26.59 -19.08
CA VAL A 36 23.66 -25.98 -18.94
C VAL A 36 22.61 -26.75 -19.75
N ILE A 37 23.06 -27.56 -20.71
CA ILE A 37 22.24 -28.38 -21.59
C ILE A 37 22.80 -29.80 -21.53
N SER A 38 21.93 -30.77 -21.22
CA SER A 38 22.31 -32.19 -21.24
C SER A 38 22.50 -32.67 -22.68
N ASP A 39 23.47 -33.56 -22.91
CA ASP A 39 23.66 -34.22 -24.21
C ASP A 39 22.64 -35.36 -24.47
N ASP A 40 21.86 -35.75 -23.45
CA ASP A 40 20.80 -36.73 -23.60
C ASP A 40 19.59 -36.15 -24.33
N LYS A 41 19.60 -36.32 -25.66
CA LYS A 41 18.52 -35.89 -26.58
C LYS A 41 17.35 -36.87 -26.65
N THR A 42 17.25 -37.85 -25.75
CA THR A 42 16.11 -38.78 -25.71
C THR A 42 14.81 -37.98 -25.52
N LYS A 43 13.86 -38.18 -26.44
CA LYS A 43 12.56 -37.53 -26.42
C LYS A 43 11.77 -38.04 -25.21
N PRO A 44 11.30 -37.16 -24.29
CA PRO A 44 10.48 -37.60 -23.18
C PRO A 44 9.08 -38.06 -23.65
N GLY A 45 8.46 -38.95 -22.89
CA GLY A 45 7.05 -39.32 -23.09
C GLY A 45 6.10 -38.15 -22.83
N ILE A 46 4.82 -38.31 -23.17
CA ILE A 46 3.77 -37.32 -22.88
C ILE A 46 3.39 -37.31 -21.39
N VAL A 47 2.78 -36.22 -20.94
CA VAL A 47 2.02 -36.21 -19.68
C VAL A 47 0.72 -37.01 -19.86
N THR A 48 0.23 -37.64 -18.79
CA THR A 48 -0.99 -38.46 -18.81
C THR A 48 -1.88 -38.13 -17.61
N ASP A 49 -3.08 -38.71 -17.52
CA ASP A 49 -3.98 -38.56 -16.36
C ASP A 49 -4.26 -37.09 -16.02
N VAL A 50 -4.67 -36.34 -17.05
CA VAL A 50 -4.83 -34.89 -16.94
C VAL A 50 -6.18 -34.55 -16.32
N HIS A 51 -6.17 -33.78 -15.22
CA HIS A 51 -7.37 -33.22 -14.61
C HIS A 51 -7.32 -31.70 -14.59
N VAL A 52 -8.46 -31.07 -14.85
CA VAL A 52 -8.62 -29.62 -14.92
C VAL A 52 -9.52 -29.14 -13.79
N ASP A 53 -9.04 -28.13 -13.07
CA ASP A 53 -9.79 -27.36 -12.10
C ASP A 53 -9.84 -25.89 -12.56
N ASN A 54 -11.02 -25.39 -12.86
CA ASN A 54 -11.21 -24.06 -13.44
C ASN A 54 -11.37 -23.00 -12.35
N LEU A 55 -10.58 -21.94 -12.44
CA LEU A 55 -10.49 -20.85 -11.47
C LEU A 55 -10.81 -19.51 -12.16
N ASN A 56 -10.94 -18.43 -11.39
CA ASN A 56 -11.17 -17.11 -11.95
C ASN A 56 -9.97 -16.63 -12.79
N GLY A 57 -10.15 -16.53 -14.11
CA GLY A 57 -9.11 -16.12 -15.07
C GLY A 57 -7.92 -17.08 -15.17
N SER A 58 -8.05 -18.31 -14.67
CA SER A 58 -7.00 -19.32 -14.72
C SER A 58 -7.57 -20.74 -14.68
N ALA A 59 -6.75 -21.73 -15.01
CA ALA A 59 -7.06 -23.13 -14.81
C ALA A 59 -5.85 -23.83 -14.20
N ARG A 60 -6.10 -24.63 -13.16
CA ARG A 60 -5.10 -25.51 -12.55
C ARG A 60 -5.21 -26.86 -13.24
N ILE A 61 -4.10 -27.33 -13.79
CA ILE A 61 -4.02 -28.58 -14.53
C ILE A 61 -3.06 -29.50 -13.78
N THR A 62 -3.57 -30.65 -13.35
CA THR A 62 -2.79 -31.71 -12.70
C THR A 62 -2.59 -32.85 -13.69
N TYR A 63 -1.45 -33.55 -13.58
CA TYR A 63 -1.08 -34.59 -14.52
C TYR A 63 -0.05 -35.55 -13.93
N LYS A 64 0.02 -36.75 -14.50
CA LYS A 64 1.10 -37.71 -14.26
C LYS A 64 2.28 -37.45 -15.20
N LEU A 65 3.47 -37.31 -14.61
CA LEU A 65 4.72 -37.11 -15.33
C LEU A 65 5.17 -38.39 -16.09
N PRO A 66 5.80 -38.24 -17.26
CA PRO A 66 6.41 -39.38 -17.96
C PRO A 66 7.60 -39.93 -17.16
N ASN A 67 7.81 -41.25 -17.24
CA ASN A 67 9.00 -41.89 -16.67
C ASN A 67 10.23 -41.60 -17.54
N SER A 68 10.82 -40.40 -17.41
CA SER A 68 12.01 -39.98 -18.14
C SER A 68 13.08 -39.43 -17.20
N LYS A 69 14.27 -40.04 -17.21
CA LYS A 69 15.40 -39.62 -16.35
C LYS A 69 15.94 -38.24 -16.69
N ASN A 70 15.75 -37.80 -17.94
CA ASN A 70 16.24 -36.50 -18.42
C ASN A 70 15.17 -35.39 -18.39
N LEU A 71 14.01 -35.62 -17.75
CA LEU A 71 12.95 -34.62 -17.67
C LEU A 71 13.44 -33.37 -16.91
N LEU A 72 13.06 -32.19 -17.40
CA LEU A 72 13.37 -30.91 -16.77
C LEU A 72 12.10 -30.19 -16.30
N TYR A 73 11.10 -30.04 -17.16
CA TYR A 73 9.83 -29.40 -16.81
C TYR A 73 8.69 -29.83 -17.73
N VAL A 74 7.47 -29.52 -17.33
CA VAL A 74 6.30 -29.47 -18.21
C VAL A 74 6.05 -28.01 -18.62
N LEU A 75 5.81 -27.80 -19.91
CA LEU A 75 5.47 -26.52 -20.52
C LEU A 75 3.99 -26.52 -20.89
N ALA A 76 3.24 -25.51 -20.45
CA ALA A 76 1.93 -25.19 -20.98
C ALA A 76 2.05 -23.98 -21.90
N SER A 77 1.56 -24.11 -23.13
CA SER A 77 1.48 -23.01 -24.12
C SER A 77 0.02 -22.79 -24.50
N TYR A 78 -0.44 -21.55 -24.40
CA TYR A 78 -1.86 -21.22 -24.57
C TYR A 78 -2.07 -19.74 -24.92
N LYS A 79 -3.17 -19.44 -25.61
CA LYS A 79 -3.61 -18.06 -25.84
C LYS A 79 -4.43 -17.57 -24.65
N ILE A 80 -4.16 -16.36 -24.19
CA ILE A 80 -4.92 -15.72 -23.11
C ILE A 80 -6.03 -14.80 -23.62
N ASN A 81 -5.86 -14.33 -24.86
CA ASN A 81 -6.82 -13.55 -25.65
C ASN A 81 -6.45 -13.69 -27.14
N ASP A 82 -7.11 -12.93 -28.01
CA ASP A 82 -6.93 -13.04 -29.46
C ASP A 82 -5.53 -12.64 -29.95
N THR A 83 -4.77 -11.89 -29.15
CA THR A 83 -3.49 -11.29 -29.56
C THR A 83 -2.28 -11.79 -28.78
N ARG A 84 -2.47 -12.42 -27.62
CA ARG A 84 -1.38 -12.81 -26.70
C ARG A 84 -1.35 -14.30 -26.43
N THR A 85 -0.15 -14.87 -26.59
CA THR A 85 0.21 -16.22 -26.16
C THR A 85 1.06 -16.15 -24.90
N ARG A 86 0.87 -17.13 -24.02
CA ARG A 86 1.59 -17.25 -22.76
C ARG A 86 2.17 -18.65 -22.65
N GLU A 87 3.28 -18.74 -21.91
CA GLU A 87 3.89 -20.01 -21.54
C GLU A 87 4.07 -20.08 -20.03
N THR A 88 3.59 -21.15 -19.39
CA THR A 88 3.98 -21.51 -18.02
C THR A 88 4.85 -22.75 -18.03
N LYS A 89 5.75 -22.83 -17.04
CA LYS A 89 6.58 -24.01 -16.82
C LYS A 89 6.39 -24.49 -15.39
N ALA A 90 6.33 -25.80 -15.23
CA ALA A 90 6.29 -26.49 -13.95
C ALA A 90 7.46 -27.48 -13.92
N SER A 91 8.35 -27.36 -12.93
CA SER A 91 9.51 -28.26 -12.83
C SER A 91 9.08 -29.72 -12.68
N TYR A 92 9.94 -30.67 -13.04
CA TYR A 92 9.66 -32.10 -12.87
C TYR A 92 9.42 -32.56 -11.41
N TYR A 93 9.63 -31.71 -10.41
CA TYR A 93 9.34 -31.98 -9.00
C TYR A 93 7.87 -31.80 -8.63
N VAL A 94 7.06 -31.23 -9.52
CA VAL A 94 5.63 -31.00 -9.31
C VAL A 94 4.82 -31.63 -10.45
N ASP A 95 3.58 -31.95 -10.14
CA ASP A 95 2.59 -32.60 -11.01
C ASP A 95 1.47 -31.62 -11.45
N THR A 96 1.66 -30.34 -11.16
CA THR A 96 0.64 -29.31 -11.30
C THR A 96 1.20 -28.11 -12.04
N ILE A 97 0.44 -27.58 -13.00
CA ILE A 97 0.71 -26.32 -13.68
C ILE A 97 -0.53 -25.43 -13.67
N VAL A 98 -0.33 -24.12 -13.52
CA VAL A 98 -1.42 -23.15 -13.63
C VAL A 98 -1.30 -22.43 -14.96
N ALA A 99 -2.36 -22.49 -15.76
CA ALA A 99 -2.54 -21.64 -16.93
C ALA A 99 -3.33 -20.41 -16.51
N ASP A 100 -2.67 -19.25 -16.33
CA ASP A 100 -3.29 -18.00 -15.88
C ASP A 100 -3.33 -16.92 -16.95
N GLY A 101 -4.17 -15.90 -16.70
CA GLY A 101 -4.28 -14.69 -17.50
C GLY A 101 -5.36 -14.69 -18.56
N PHE A 102 -6.23 -15.72 -18.57
CA PHE A 102 -7.35 -15.80 -19.50
C PHE A 102 -8.26 -14.57 -19.35
N ALA A 103 -8.53 -13.90 -20.46
CA ALA A 103 -9.25 -12.62 -20.47
C ALA A 103 -10.77 -12.78 -20.30
N ARG A 104 -11.34 -13.97 -20.50
CA ARG A 104 -12.79 -14.21 -20.51
C ARG A 104 -13.12 -15.57 -19.91
N ALA A 105 -14.36 -15.72 -19.45
CA ALA A 105 -14.94 -17.02 -19.11
C ALA A 105 -15.42 -17.72 -20.38
N GLN A 106 -14.55 -18.48 -21.01
CA GLN A 106 -14.84 -19.24 -22.23
C GLN A 106 -13.91 -20.45 -22.32
N GLU A 107 -14.12 -21.32 -23.31
CA GLU A 107 -13.20 -22.42 -23.59
C GLU A 107 -11.86 -21.90 -24.15
N TYR A 108 -10.76 -22.45 -23.65
CA TYR A 108 -9.41 -22.25 -24.19
C TYR A 108 -8.70 -23.59 -24.38
N GLU A 109 -7.81 -23.66 -25.35
CA GLU A 109 -6.90 -24.78 -25.55
C GLU A 109 -5.54 -24.49 -24.91
N VAL A 110 -5.10 -25.42 -24.06
CA VAL A 110 -3.77 -25.43 -23.43
C VAL A 110 -3.00 -26.62 -23.95
N THR A 111 -1.86 -26.37 -24.58
CA THR A 111 -0.99 -27.44 -25.10
C THR A 111 0.13 -27.72 -24.11
N LEU A 112 0.18 -28.95 -23.60
CA LEU A 112 1.20 -29.42 -22.67
C LEU A 112 2.32 -30.17 -23.40
N TYR A 113 3.55 -29.93 -22.97
CA TYR A 113 4.74 -30.67 -23.40
C TYR A 113 5.58 -31.05 -22.19
N ALA A 114 6.02 -32.30 -22.10
CA ALA A 114 7.17 -32.64 -21.26
C ALA A 114 8.45 -32.22 -21.98
N VAL A 115 9.39 -31.57 -21.28
CA VAL A 115 10.61 -31.02 -21.88
C VAL A 115 11.83 -31.55 -21.13
N SER A 116 12.77 -32.13 -21.88
CA SER A 116 14.01 -32.67 -21.33
C SER A 116 15.05 -31.59 -21.02
N ARG A 117 16.10 -31.97 -20.29
CA ARG A 117 17.29 -31.15 -20.01
C ARG A 117 18.08 -30.75 -21.27
N ALA A 118 17.81 -31.41 -22.40
CA ALA A 118 18.35 -31.09 -23.71
C ALA A 118 17.40 -30.18 -24.54
N ASN A 119 16.32 -29.65 -23.94
CA ASN A 119 15.25 -28.89 -24.60
C ASN A 119 14.46 -29.66 -25.69
N VAL A 120 14.44 -30.98 -25.61
CA VAL A 120 13.60 -31.81 -26.51
C VAL A 120 12.19 -31.90 -25.92
N LYS A 121 11.18 -31.51 -26.71
CA LYS A 121 9.75 -31.59 -26.33
C LYS A 121 9.19 -32.98 -26.65
N SER A 122 8.28 -33.47 -25.80
CA SER A 122 7.41 -34.61 -26.11
C SER A 122 6.46 -34.29 -27.26
N ASP A 123 5.66 -35.28 -27.67
CA ASP A 123 4.44 -34.98 -28.43
C ASP A 123 3.46 -34.14 -27.58
N PRO A 124 2.62 -33.31 -28.21
CA PRO A 124 1.70 -32.42 -27.50
C PRO A 124 0.52 -33.18 -26.88
N VAL A 125 0.07 -32.71 -25.72
CA VAL A 125 -1.24 -33.06 -25.16
C VAL A 125 -2.09 -31.79 -25.12
N VAL A 126 -3.16 -31.73 -25.92
CA VAL A 126 -4.08 -30.59 -25.95
C VAL A 126 -5.18 -30.81 -24.91
N VAL A 127 -5.33 -29.84 -24.02
CA VAL A 127 -6.27 -29.86 -22.90
C VAL A 127 -7.21 -28.67 -23.05
N LYS A 128 -8.52 -28.92 -22.98
CA LYS A 128 -9.53 -27.86 -22.98
C LYS A 128 -9.81 -27.42 -21.55
N VAL A 129 -9.77 -26.12 -21.32
CA VAL A 129 -10.07 -25.49 -20.02
C VAL A 129 -11.20 -24.47 -20.19
N ASN A 130 -11.98 -24.28 -19.13
CA ASN A 130 -13.12 -23.37 -19.10
C ASN A 130 -13.03 -22.47 -17.85
N PRO A 131 -12.04 -21.55 -17.78
CA PRO A 131 -11.85 -20.66 -16.64
C PRO A 131 -13.14 -19.90 -16.29
N LEU A 132 -13.30 -19.62 -15.00
CA LEU A 132 -14.37 -18.76 -14.50
C LEU A 132 -14.05 -17.29 -14.81
N THR A 133 -15.05 -16.41 -14.63
CA THR A 133 -14.90 -14.95 -14.87
C THR A 133 -13.66 -14.40 -14.19
N PRO A 134 -12.74 -13.74 -14.93
CA PRO A 134 -11.50 -13.21 -14.36
C PRO A 134 -11.72 -12.19 -13.25
N ASN A 135 -10.79 -12.13 -12.30
CA ASN A 135 -10.94 -11.30 -11.11
C ASN A 135 -11.04 -9.81 -11.42
N TYR A 136 -10.33 -9.30 -12.43
CA TYR A 136 -10.45 -7.89 -12.82
C TYR A 136 -11.91 -7.54 -13.20
N GLN A 137 -12.58 -8.40 -13.99
CA GLN A 137 -13.98 -8.18 -14.34
C GLN A 137 -14.91 -8.28 -13.13
N ARG A 138 -14.75 -9.32 -12.31
CA ARG A 138 -15.57 -9.53 -11.11
C ARG A 138 -15.50 -8.33 -10.16
N ILE A 139 -14.27 -7.92 -9.83
CA ILE A 139 -14.00 -6.79 -8.95
C ILE A 139 -14.62 -5.52 -9.52
N ASN A 140 -14.43 -5.25 -10.82
CA ASN A 140 -15.01 -4.08 -11.49
C ASN A 140 -16.53 -4.06 -11.38
N THR A 141 -17.20 -5.17 -11.71
CA THR A 141 -18.67 -5.26 -11.68
C THR A 141 -19.29 -5.06 -10.30
N SER A 142 -18.52 -5.28 -9.23
CA SER A 142 -18.97 -5.07 -7.85
C SER A 142 -18.52 -3.75 -7.23
N ILE A 143 -17.91 -2.84 -7.98
CA ILE A 143 -17.54 -1.51 -7.47
C ILE A 143 -18.80 -0.69 -7.23
N ASP A 144 -19.05 -0.37 -5.96
CA ASP A 144 -19.97 0.70 -5.60
C ASP A 144 -19.21 2.03 -5.56
N ILE A 145 -19.84 3.04 -6.16
CA ILE A 145 -19.31 4.40 -6.26
C ILE A 145 -20.27 5.30 -5.50
N THR A 146 -19.85 5.93 -4.40
CA THR A 146 -20.71 6.81 -3.61
C THR A 146 -20.11 8.20 -3.50
N ALA A 147 -20.93 9.21 -3.24
CA ALA A 147 -20.43 10.54 -2.95
C ALA A 147 -19.58 10.51 -1.67
N ASP A 148 -18.46 11.23 -1.67
CA ASP A 148 -17.62 11.47 -0.50
C ASP A 148 -17.21 12.95 -0.46
N PHE A 149 -16.65 13.38 0.65
CA PHE A 149 -16.09 14.72 0.80
C PHE A 149 -15.05 15.02 -0.28
N GLY A 150 -15.31 16.06 -1.06
CA GLY A 150 -14.45 16.52 -2.14
C GLY A 150 -14.32 15.54 -3.31
N GLY A 151 -15.13 14.48 -3.39
CA GLY A 151 -15.14 13.58 -4.56
C GLY A 151 -16.04 12.36 -4.42
N ALA A 152 -15.47 11.18 -4.69
CA ALA A 152 -16.18 9.91 -4.73
C ALA A 152 -15.40 8.83 -3.98
N ASN A 153 -16.13 7.95 -3.29
CA ASN A 153 -15.60 6.73 -2.68
C ASN A 153 -15.88 5.53 -3.59
N PHE A 154 -14.91 4.62 -3.66
CA PHE A 154 -14.96 3.38 -4.42
C PHE A 154 -14.79 2.22 -3.45
N TYR A 155 -15.81 1.38 -3.37
CA TYR A 155 -15.84 0.22 -2.49
C TYR A 155 -16.11 -1.06 -3.29
N THR A 156 -15.29 -2.09 -3.06
CA THR A 156 -15.52 -3.43 -3.61
C THR A 156 -14.77 -4.49 -2.80
N LEU A 157 -15.13 -5.75 -3.00
CA LEU A 157 -14.43 -6.90 -2.43
C LEU A 157 -13.53 -7.56 -3.49
N ASN A 158 -12.37 -8.01 -3.06
CA ASN A 158 -11.40 -8.79 -3.83
C ASN A 158 -11.06 -10.08 -3.06
N PRO A 159 -12.01 -11.00 -2.90
CA PRO A 159 -11.88 -12.17 -2.00
C PRO A 159 -10.65 -13.04 -2.32
N ASP A 160 -10.24 -13.08 -3.58
CA ASP A 160 -9.10 -13.86 -4.06
C ASP A 160 -7.75 -13.14 -3.88
N LYS A 161 -7.75 -11.91 -3.33
CA LYS A 161 -6.57 -11.07 -3.15
C LYS A 161 -5.77 -10.90 -4.45
N ALA A 162 -6.49 -10.86 -5.57
CA ALA A 162 -5.90 -10.78 -6.89
C ALA A 162 -5.16 -9.43 -7.06
N PRO A 163 -3.94 -9.43 -7.61
CA PRO A 163 -3.21 -8.20 -7.88
C PRO A 163 -3.84 -7.47 -9.07
N ILE A 164 -4.52 -6.35 -8.80
CA ILE A 164 -5.29 -5.57 -9.78
C ILE A 164 -4.95 -4.10 -9.65
N ALA A 165 -4.97 -3.37 -10.76
CA ALA A 165 -4.97 -1.90 -10.75
C ALA A 165 -6.41 -1.40 -10.95
N VAL A 166 -6.85 -0.50 -10.08
CA VAL A 166 -8.14 0.20 -10.17
C VAL A 166 -7.87 1.60 -10.70
N HIS A 167 -8.45 1.91 -11.85
CA HIS A 167 -8.28 3.17 -12.55
C HIS A 167 -9.55 3.99 -12.39
N VAL A 168 -9.42 5.17 -11.78
CA VAL A 168 -10.52 6.12 -11.64
C VAL A 168 -10.33 7.23 -12.64
N ILE A 169 -11.40 7.57 -13.33
CA ILE A 169 -11.46 8.71 -14.22
C ILE A 169 -12.58 9.65 -13.78
N ALA A 170 -12.36 10.96 -13.90
CA ALA A 170 -13.40 11.95 -13.67
C ALA A 170 -13.55 12.84 -14.90
N TYR A 171 -14.79 13.16 -15.26
CA TYR A 171 -15.03 14.07 -16.36
C TYR A 171 -14.63 15.49 -15.96
N ASP A 172 -13.75 16.09 -16.75
CA ASP A 172 -13.34 17.47 -16.60
C ASP A 172 -14.12 18.34 -17.59
N GLU A 173 -14.93 19.26 -17.05
CA GLU A 173 -15.79 20.13 -17.85
C GLU A 173 -15.01 21.18 -18.65
N ALA A 174 -13.82 21.60 -18.20
CA ALA A 174 -12.99 22.58 -18.90
C ALA A 174 -12.25 21.93 -20.07
N ALA A 175 -11.71 20.73 -19.87
CA ALA A 175 -10.96 19.97 -20.86
C ALA A 175 -11.85 19.10 -21.77
N LYS A 176 -13.15 18.98 -21.47
CA LYS A 176 -14.14 18.18 -22.20
C LYS A 176 -13.69 16.73 -22.43
N LYS A 177 -13.05 16.15 -21.43
CA LYS A 177 -12.54 14.77 -21.46
C LYS A 177 -12.50 14.18 -20.06
N TYR A 178 -12.42 12.86 -19.99
CA TYR A 178 -12.09 12.17 -18.76
C TYR A 178 -10.59 12.33 -18.46
N ILE A 179 -10.27 12.69 -17.22
CA ILE A 179 -8.91 12.75 -16.68
C ILE A 179 -8.76 11.58 -15.71
N GLU A 180 -7.67 10.85 -15.84
CA GLU A 180 -7.34 9.72 -14.98
C GLU A 180 -6.64 10.18 -13.71
N GLU A 181 -7.11 9.67 -12.59
CA GLU A 181 -6.48 9.79 -11.27
C GLU A 181 -5.35 8.78 -11.11
N MET A 182 -4.48 8.98 -10.12
CA MET A 182 -3.41 8.01 -9.85
C MET A 182 -4.01 6.60 -9.56
N PRO A 183 -3.64 5.56 -10.34
CA PRO A 183 -4.21 4.24 -10.18
C PRO A 183 -3.94 3.66 -8.78
N GLN A 184 -4.90 2.91 -8.26
CA GLN A 184 -4.76 2.19 -7.00
C GLN A 184 -4.40 0.73 -7.27
N TYR A 185 -3.25 0.29 -6.74
CA TYR A 185 -2.82 -1.10 -6.84
C TYR A 185 -3.28 -1.88 -5.61
N ILE A 186 -4.10 -2.90 -5.83
CA ILE A 186 -4.74 -3.68 -4.76
C ILE A 186 -4.27 -5.12 -4.78
N SER A 187 -4.15 -5.72 -3.59
CA SER A 187 -3.96 -7.16 -3.37
C SER A 187 -4.56 -7.62 -2.04
N THR A 188 -5.42 -6.79 -1.44
CA THR A 188 -6.17 -7.05 -0.21
C THR A 188 -7.56 -7.58 -0.53
N ASP A 189 -8.25 -8.12 0.47
CA ASP A 189 -9.62 -8.66 0.33
C ASP A 189 -10.69 -7.57 0.16
N THR A 190 -10.39 -6.36 0.57
CA THR A 190 -11.28 -5.20 0.55
C THR A 190 -10.58 -4.04 -0.15
N VAL A 191 -11.34 -3.32 -0.96
CA VAL A 191 -10.93 -2.10 -1.63
C VAL A 191 -11.85 -1.00 -1.14
N ASN A 192 -11.28 0.02 -0.51
CA ASN A 192 -12.04 1.18 -0.05
C ASN A 192 -11.13 2.40 -0.10
N PHE A 193 -11.31 3.25 -1.10
CA PHE A 193 -10.55 4.49 -1.24
C PHE A 193 -11.44 5.59 -1.81
N SER A 194 -10.98 6.84 -1.69
CA SER A 194 -11.70 7.99 -2.24
C SER A 194 -10.78 8.86 -3.05
N VAL A 195 -11.29 9.40 -4.15
CA VAL A 195 -10.67 10.51 -4.88
C VAL A 195 -11.24 11.82 -4.37
N ARG A 196 -10.43 12.88 -4.40
CA ARG A 196 -10.73 14.19 -3.80
C ARG A 196 -10.31 15.33 -4.73
N GLY A 197 -10.61 16.57 -4.35
CA GLY A 197 -10.24 17.78 -5.11
C GLY A 197 -11.34 18.28 -6.06
N TYR A 198 -12.56 17.78 -5.90
CA TYR A 198 -13.72 18.13 -6.70
C TYR A 198 -14.69 18.99 -5.91
N ASP A 199 -15.24 20.02 -6.56
CA ASP A 199 -16.32 20.84 -6.02
C ASP A 199 -17.60 20.02 -5.77
N ALA A 200 -18.46 20.54 -4.90
CA ALA A 200 -19.79 19.99 -4.63
C ALA A 200 -20.80 20.30 -5.75
N THR A 201 -20.43 19.95 -6.99
CA THR A 201 -21.27 20.05 -8.17
C THR A 201 -21.37 18.69 -8.86
N GLU A 202 -22.45 18.48 -9.60
CA GLU A 202 -22.69 17.21 -10.29
C GLU A 202 -21.50 16.86 -11.21
N ARG A 203 -20.99 15.63 -11.06
CA ARG A 203 -19.83 15.15 -11.82
C ARG A 203 -19.98 13.69 -12.21
N LYS A 204 -19.45 13.35 -13.38
CA LYS A 204 -19.35 11.97 -13.88
C LYS A 204 -18.01 11.38 -13.47
N PHE A 205 -18.06 10.31 -12.69
CA PHE A 205 -16.92 9.46 -12.38
C PHE A 205 -17.01 8.17 -13.19
N GLY A 206 -15.86 7.64 -13.57
CA GLY A 206 -15.72 6.34 -14.21
C GLY A 206 -14.69 5.50 -13.47
N VAL A 207 -14.86 4.18 -13.51
CA VAL A 207 -13.88 3.23 -12.98
C VAL A 207 -13.72 2.05 -13.92
N TYR A 208 -12.48 1.62 -14.14
CA TYR A 208 -12.17 0.35 -14.79
C TYR A 208 -11.00 -0.31 -14.06
N THR A 209 -10.79 -1.59 -14.33
CA THR A 209 -9.70 -2.36 -13.71
C THR A 209 -8.83 -3.01 -14.77
N THR A 210 -7.55 -3.19 -14.43
CA THR A 210 -6.61 -3.95 -15.25
C THR A 210 -5.90 -5.02 -14.42
N ASP A 211 -5.56 -6.13 -15.06
CA ASP A 211 -4.71 -7.16 -14.46
C ASP A 211 -3.25 -7.07 -14.94
N ARG A 212 -2.38 -7.83 -14.29
CA ARG A 212 -0.94 -7.91 -14.64
C ARG A 212 -0.66 -8.48 -16.03
N PHE A 213 -1.65 -9.09 -16.69
CA PHE A 213 -1.54 -9.66 -18.03
C PHE A 213 -1.97 -8.66 -19.11
N GLY A 214 -2.37 -7.45 -18.71
CA GLY A 214 -2.84 -6.37 -19.56
C GLY A 214 -4.24 -6.57 -20.10
N ASN A 215 -5.06 -7.39 -19.42
CA ASN A 215 -6.50 -7.40 -19.66
C ASN A 215 -7.14 -6.20 -18.96
N MET A 216 -8.20 -5.66 -19.56
CA MET A 216 -8.90 -4.46 -19.09
C MET A 216 -10.41 -4.70 -19.10
N SER A 217 -11.11 -4.22 -18.08
CA SER A 217 -12.58 -4.27 -18.02
C SER A 217 -13.22 -3.11 -18.79
N ASP A 218 -14.52 -3.21 -19.05
CA ASP A 218 -15.29 -2.03 -19.43
C ASP A 218 -15.31 -1.00 -18.30
N THR A 219 -15.53 0.26 -18.66
CA THR A 219 -15.65 1.35 -17.69
C THR A 219 -17.08 1.43 -17.15
N ILE A 220 -17.22 1.45 -15.83
CA ILE A 220 -18.48 1.75 -15.14
C ILE A 220 -18.51 3.25 -14.87
N TYR A 221 -19.58 3.93 -15.27
CA TYR A 221 -19.78 5.35 -15.02
C TYR A 221 -20.87 5.59 -14.00
N LYS A 222 -20.69 6.61 -13.15
CA LYS A 222 -21.72 7.11 -12.24
C LYS A 222 -21.67 8.62 -12.16
N THR A 223 -22.84 9.25 -12.28
CA THR A 223 -23.02 10.67 -12.00
C THR A 223 -23.38 10.84 -10.52
N LEU A 224 -22.63 11.67 -9.80
CA LEU A 224 -22.93 12.01 -8.40
C LEU A 224 -22.46 13.43 -8.08
N THR A 225 -22.97 14.00 -7.00
CA THR A 225 -22.50 15.29 -6.46
C THR A 225 -21.62 15.01 -5.24
N PRO A 226 -20.32 15.36 -5.27
CA PRO A 226 -19.45 15.28 -4.10
C PRO A 226 -20.00 16.03 -2.89
N LEU A 227 -19.64 15.58 -1.69
CA LEU A 227 -19.95 16.35 -0.48
C LEU A 227 -18.98 17.53 -0.38
N PHE A 228 -19.49 18.70 0.00
CA PHE A 228 -18.66 19.89 0.16
C PHE A 228 -17.56 19.66 1.21
N GLU A 229 -16.32 20.00 0.85
CA GLU A 229 -15.16 19.90 1.75
C GLU A 229 -14.31 21.17 1.64
N THR A 230 -13.99 21.77 2.78
CA THR A 230 -13.01 22.84 2.88
C THR A 230 -12.19 22.68 4.17
N MET A 231 -11.02 23.33 4.24
CA MET A 231 -10.33 23.48 5.52
C MET A 231 -11.16 24.42 6.39
N LEU A 232 -11.41 24.03 7.65
CA LEU A 232 -12.08 24.91 8.60
C LEU A 232 -11.20 26.13 8.91
N ASP A 233 -11.84 27.27 9.06
CA ASP A 233 -11.17 28.53 9.37
C ASP A 233 -10.59 28.52 10.80
N LYS A 234 -9.28 28.30 10.89
CA LYS A 234 -8.54 28.22 12.16
C LYS A 234 -8.57 29.50 12.97
N SER A 235 -8.81 30.66 12.36
CA SER A 235 -8.94 31.92 13.11
C SER A 235 -10.13 31.92 14.08
N LYS A 236 -11.08 31.00 13.89
CA LYS A 236 -12.23 30.79 14.78
C LYS A 236 -11.97 29.75 15.87
N PHE A 237 -10.84 29.04 15.81
CA PHE A 237 -10.51 28.02 16.79
C PHE A 237 -10.10 28.69 18.10
N SER A 238 -10.44 28.07 19.22
CA SER A 238 -10.07 28.57 20.54
C SER A 238 -9.87 27.45 21.54
N VAL A 239 -8.95 27.67 22.48
CA VAL A 239 -8.73 26.75 23.60
C VAL A 239 -10.02 26.64 24.42
N TYR A 240 -10.45 25.42 24.71
CA TYR A 240 -11.59 25.14 25.58
C TYR A 240 -11.15 24.15 26.66
N ARG A 241 -10.29 24.63 27.56
CA ARG A 241 -9.63 23.80 28.57
C ARG A 241 -10.65 23.12 29.49
N GLN A 242 -10.54 21.81 29.62
CA GLN A 242 -11.37 21.00 30.53
C GLN A 242 -10.54 20.45 31.71
N PRO A 243 -11.14 20.17 32.88
CA PRO A 243 -10.44 19.64 34.04
C PRO A 243 -9.65 18.35 33.76
N SER A 244 -10.18 17.46 32.91
CA SER A 244 -9.52 16.20 32.53
C SER A 244 -8.42 16.34 31.46
N ASP A 245 -8.20 17.54 30.91
CA ASP A 245 -7.13 17.78 29.94
C ASP A 245 -5.73 17.73 30.58
N SER A 246 -4.75 17.23 29.85
CA SER A 246 -3.39 17.02 30.35
C SER A 246 -2.69 18.33 30.69
N PRO A 247 -1.97 18.46 31.80
CA PRO A 247 -1.13 19.62 32.08
C PRO A 247 -0.17 19.89 30.91
N ILE A 248 0.03 21.16 30.58
CA ILE A 248 0.87 21.62 29.47
C ILE A 248 2.20 22.15 30.03
N GLY A 249 3.28 22.08 29.25
CA GLY A 249 4.60 22.50 29.70
C GLY A 249 5.52 23.01 28.59
N TYR A 250 6.71 23.43 29.00
CA TYR A 250 7.84 23.81 28.12
C TYR A 250 7.59 25.00 27.19
N GLY A 251 6.54 25.79 27.43
CA GLY A 251 6.13 26.89 26.54
C GLY A 251 5.48 26.42 25.24
N TRP A 252 5.05 25.15 25.17
CA TRP A 252 4.37 24.53 24.04
C TRP A 252 2.87 24.45 24.31
N GLU A 253 2.20 25.58 24.10
CA GLU A 253 0.79 25.80 24.45
C GLU A 253 -0.19 25.21 23.44
N LEU A 254 -1.41 24.88 23.90
CA LEU A 254 -2.43 24.26 23.04
C LEU A 254 -2.83 25.13 21.83
N GLN A 255 -2.78 26.45 21.95
CA GLN A 255 -3.08 27.36 20.84
C GLN A 255 -2.14 27.15 19.63
N TYR A 256 -0.90 26.72 19.86
CA TYR A 256 0.05 26.41 18.78
C TYR A 256 -0.30 25.12 18.06
N PHE A 257 -1.18 24.27 18.61
CA PHE A 257 -1.63 23.08 17.91
C PHE A 257 -2.49 23.41 16.68
N PHE A 258 -3.06 24.61 16.61
CA PHE A 258 -3.98 25.00 15.53
C PHE A 258 -3.77 26.44 15.04
N ASP A 259 -2.53 26.97 15.11
CA ASP A 259 -2.23 28.36 14.74
C ASP A 259 -1.80 28.55 13.27
N GLY A 260 -1.61 27.46 12.53
CA GLY A 260 -1.14 27.46 11.14
C GLY A 260 0.38 27.29 11.00
N ASN A 261 1.13 27.16 12.11
CA ASN A 261 2.56 26.96 12.11
C ASN A 261 2.91 25.47 12.20
N THR A 262 3.56 24.93 11.17
CA THR A 262 4.08 23.55 11.16
C THR A 262 5.49 23.43 11.72
N GLY A 263 6.04 24.52 12.27
CA GLY A 263 7.31 24.57 12.99
C GLY A 263 7.13 24.53 14.52
N GLU A 264 8.22 24.77 15.25
CA GLU A 264 8.20 24.82 16.73
C GLU A 264 8.02 26.25 17.27
N PRO A 265 7.41 26.44 18.45
CA PRO A 265 6.77 25.42 19.29
C PRO A 265 5.39 24.99 18.77
N GLY A 266 4.96 23.79 19.14
CA GLY A 266 3.59 23.29 18.99
C GLY A 266 2.91 23.10 20.35
N TRP A 267 2.09 22.04 20.48
CA TRP A 267 1.51 21.61 21.76
C TRP A 267 2.34 20.50 22.42
N HIS A 268 2.58 20.61 23.73
CA HIS A 268 3.29 19.59 24.50
C HIS A 268 2.69 19.45 25.90
N THR A 269 2.48 18.21 26.33
CA THR A 269 1.97 17.91 27.67
C THR A 269 3.10 17.55 28.65
N LEU A 270 2.85 17.71 29.95
CA LEU A 270 3.64 17.05 30.99
C LEU A 270 3.14 15.62 31.18
N SER A 271 3.93 14.78 31.86
CA SER A 271 3.53 13.42 32.25
C SER A 271 2.19 13.45 32.99
N ALA A 272 1.22 12.69 32.48
CA ALA A 272 -0.12 12.59 33.03
C ALA A 272 -0.79 11.26 32.68
N PRO A 273 -1.77 10.79 33.49
CA PRO A 273 -2.49 9.54 33.20
C PRO A 273 -3.21 9.51 31.84
N ARG A 274 -3.56 10.69 31.33
CA ARG A 274 -4.21 10.94 30.04
C ARG A 274 -3.37 11.94 29.26
N MET A 275 -3.31 11.78 27.94
CA MET A 275 -2.65 12.69 26.99
C MET A 275 -3.73 13.25 26.05
N GLN A 276 -4.41 14.32 26.47
CA GLN A 276 -5.55 14.88 25.76
C GLN A 276 -5.64 16.40 25.87
N CYS A 277 -6.33 17.00 24.93
CA CYS A 277 -6.66 18.43 24.92
C CYS A 277 -8.05 18.67 24.33
N THR A 278 -8.66 19.79 24.72
CA THR A 278 -9.98 20.19 24.24
C THR A 278 -9.96 21.61 23.64
N PHE A 279 -10.55 21.76 22.45
CA PHE A 279 -10.64 23.04 21.74
C PHE A 279 -11.97 23.18 20.97
N LYS A 280 -12.34 24.42 20.70
CA LYS A 280 -13.57 24.81 19.99
C LYS A 280 -13.24 25.17 18.54
N LEU A 281 -14.11 24.79 17.61
CA LEU A 281 -13.95 25.05 16.17
C LEU A 281 -14.47 26.42 15.73
N GLY A 282 -15.28 27.06 16.57
CA GLY A 282 -15.94 28.34 16.28
C GLY A 282 -17.08 28.26 15.26
N VAL A 283 -17.31 27.07 14.68
CA VAL A 283 -18.44 26.72 13.81
C VAL A 283 -18.94 25.33 14.18
N ASN A 284 -20.19 25.00 13.84
CA ASN A 284 -20.61 23.61 13.78
C ASN A 284 -20.16 23.04 12.42
N ALA A 285 -19.56 21.85 12.40
CA ALA A 285 -19.07 21.28 11.15
C ALA A 285 -19.22 19.77 11.09
N LYS A 286 -19.58 19.25 9.92
CA LYS A 286 -19.47 17.84 9.58
C LYS A 286 -18.05 17.58 9.07
N LEU A 287 -17.21 16.98 9.91
CA LEU A 287 -15.79 16.76 9.57
C LEU A 287 -15.61 15.59 8.61
N SER A 288 -14.66 15.73 7.69
CA SER A 288 -14.29 14.74 6.68
C SER A 288 -12.96 14.06 6.97
N ARG A 289 -11.99 14.83 7.48
CA ARG A 289 -10.64 14.39 7.80
C ARG A 289 -9.93 15.42 8.67
N PHE A 290 -8.78 15.02 9.20
CA PHE A 290 -7.80 15.94 9.74
C PHE A 290 -6.41 15.64 9.18
N VAL A 291 -5.55 16.64 9.22
CA VAL A 291 -4.12 16.51 8.94
C VAL A 291 -3.37 16.81 10.22
N LEU A 292 -2.44 15.94 10.59
CA LEU A 292 -1.63 16.07 11.80
C LEU A 292 -0.15 16.21 11.40
N TRP A 293 0.52 17.20 11.99
CA TRP A 293 1.97 17.34 11.90
C TRP A 293 2.59 17.01 13.25
N GLU A 294 3.46 16.00 13.24
CA GLU A 294 4.23 15.60 14.41
C GLU A 294 5.53 16.38 14.50
N ARG A 295 6.17 16.32 15.67
CA ARG A 295 7.46 16.98 15.86
C ARG A 295 8.55 16.22 15.09
N ILE A 296 9.23 16.94 14.20
CA ILE A 296 10.35 16.38 13.42
C ILE A 296 11.65 16.39 14.23
N ASN A 297 11.95 17.50 14.92
CA ASN A 297 13.15 17.57 15.76
C ASN A 297 12.99 16.69 17.00
N GLY A 298 13.94 15.79 17.23
CA GLY A 298 13.82 14.73 18.23
C GLY A 298 13.47 13.36 17.63
N GLY A 299 13.21 13.29 16.32
CA GLY A 299 13.05 12.04 15.57
C GLY A 299 11.58 11.73 15.27
N VAL A 300 11.29 11.44 14.01
CA VAL A 300 9.99 10.93 13.57
C VAL A 300 9.77 9.50 14.05
N TYR A 301 8.52 9.10 14.28
CA TYR A 301 8.16 7.77 14.78
C TYR A 301 8.85 7.38 16.10
N ALA A 302 9.11 8.35 16.98
CA ALA A 302 9.86 8.16 18.21
C ALA A 302 9.26 8.93 19.40
N TYR A 303 9.62 8.51 20.61
CA TYR A 303 9.34 9.22 21.87
C TYR A 303 7.86 9.64 22.05
N GLN A 304 7.58 10.93 22.20
CA GLN A 304 6.26 11.49 22.49
C GLN A 304 5.43 11.81 21.23
N ASN A 305 5.94 11.49 20.04
CA ASN A 305 5.14 11.54 18.82
C ASN A 305 3.99 10.52 18.89
N ILE A 306 2.86 10.87 18.29
CA ILE A 306 1.57 10.19 18.40
C ILE A 306 1.57 8.93 17.54
N LYS A 307 1.33 7.77 18.15
CA LYS A 307 1.17 6.52 17.41
C LYS A 307 -0.30 6.13 17.25
N LYS A 308 -1.10 6.31 18.30
CA LYS A 308 -2.54 6.07 18.28
C LYS A 308 -3.27 7.22 18.92
N MET A 309 -4.42 7.55 18.36
CA MET A 309 -5.24 8.65 18.84
C MET A 309 -6.73 8.38 18.64
N THR A 310 -7.55 9.05 19.42
CA THR A 310 -8.99 9.07 19.29
C THR A 310 -9.47 10.52 19.22
N LEU A 311 -10.37 10.79 18.28
CA LEU A 311 -11.03 12.07 18.17
C LEU A 311 -12.43 11.96 18.78
N TRP A 312 -12.77 12.85 19.69
CA TRP A 312 -14.11 12.98 20.23
C TRP A 312 -14.70 14.34 19.87
N GLY A 313 -16.00 14.39 19.65
CA GLY A 313 -16.71 15.61 19.27
C GLY A 313 -18.06 15.77 19.96
N THR A 314 -18.57 16.98 19.93
CA THR A 314 -19.86 17.37 20.48
C THR A 314 -20.33 18.69 19.86
N ASP A 315 -21.65 18.81 19.64
CA ASP A 315 -22.32 20.00 19.10
C ASP A 315 -23.04 20.82 20.20
N LYS A 316 -22.91 20.43 21.47
CA LYS A 316 -23.44 21.18 22.62
C LYS A 316 -22.74 22.52 22.77
N ASP A 317 -23.49 23.55 23.17
CA ASP A 317 -22.95 24.92 23.25
C ASP A 317 -21.96 25.15 24.40
N ASN A 318 -21.97 24.30 25.43
CA ASN A 318 -21.02 24.29 26.54
C ASN A 318 -20.86 22.85 27.06
N PRO A 319 -20.07 22.00 26.38
CA PRO A 319 -20.00 20.59 26.74
C PRO A 319 -19.32 20.42 28.10
N ALA A 320 -19.92 19.59 28.95
CA ALA A 320 -19.35 19.24 30.25
C ALA A 320 -18.09 18.38 30.10
N ASP A 321 -17.25 18.39 31.13
CA ASP A 321 -16.13 17.45 31.19
C ASP A 321 -16.65 16.02 31.34
N ALA A 322 -15.89 15.07 30.80
CA ALA A 322 -16.19 13.66 30.91
C ALA A 322 -14.90 12.84 30.89
N GLU A 323 -14.87 11.75 31.67
CA GLU A 323 -13.78 10.79 31.61
C GLU A 323 -13.93 9.88 30.39
N LEU A 324 -13.25 10.23 29.30
CA LEU A 324 -13.37 9.47 28.05
C LEU A 324 -12.47 8.21 28.09
N PRO A 325 -12.97 7.05 27.62
CA PRO A 325 -12.18 5.83 27.55
C PRO A 325 -11.07 5.94 26.50
N LYS A 326 -9.90 5.38 26.81
CA LYS A 326 -8.77 5.29 25.85
C LYS A 326 -9.11 4.45 24.61
N ASN A 327 -10.03 3.49 24.76
CA ASN A 327 -10.48 2.63 23.68
C ASN A 327 -12.00 2.51 23.74
N SER A 328 -12.68 2.92 22.68
CA SER A 328 -14.11 2.67 22.48
C SER A 328 -14.42 2.60 20.98
N ALA A 329 -15.55 2.01 20.61
CA ALA A 329 -15.97 2.01 19.21
C ALA A 329 -16.34 3.43 18.74
N PRO A 330 -16.09 3.80 17.47
CA PRO A 330 -16.66 5.01 16.89
C PRO A 330 -18.19 5.04 17.07
N GLY A 331 -18.74 6.21 17.42
CA GLY A 331 -20.15 6.39 17.79
C GLY A 331 -20.47 6.16 19.27
N THR A 332 -19.53 5.69 20.08
CA THR A 332 -19.71 5.60 21.55
C THR A 332 -19.97 7.00 22.12
N VAL A 333 -20.97 7.11 23.00
CA VAL A 333 -21.33 8.36 23.69
C VAL A 333 -20.94 8.28 25.16
N VAL A 334 -20.25 9.32 25.67
CA VAL A 334 -19.88 9.46 27.08
C VAL A 334 -20.11 10.90 27.50
N GLY A 335 -21.13 11.13 28.34
CA GLY A 335 -21.59 12.49 28.64
C GLY A 335 -22.03 13.19 27.36
N ASP A 336 -21.50 14.39 27.11
CA ASP A 336 -21.78 15.17 25.91
C ASP A 336 -20.94 14.75 24.69
N TRP A 337 -19.97 13.84 24.85
CA TRP A 337 -18.96 13.54 23.85
C TRP A 337 -19.27 12.26 23.07
N VAL A 338 -19.01 12.29 21.76
CA VAL A 338 -19.14 11.15 20.85
C VAL A 338 -17.79 10.81 20.24
N ASN A 339 -17.40 9.53 20.26
CA ASN A 339 -16.19 9.06 19.59
C ASN A 339 -16.37 9.21 18.07
N MET A 340 -15.58 10.09 17.45
CA MET A 340 -15.62 10.36 16.01
C MET A 340 -14.73 9.42 15.20
N GLY A 341 -13.84 8.67 15.85
CA GLY A 341 -12.95 7.72 15.21
C GLY A 341 -11.72 7.43 16.05
N ASN A 342 -11.12 6.26 15.81
CA ASN A 342 -9.82 5.88 16.34
C ASN A 342 -8.85 5.75 15.17
N PHE A 343 -7.66 6.32 15.32
CA PHE A 343 -6.69 6.48 14.25
C PHE A 343 -5.33 5.98 14.70
N VAL A 344 -4.62 5.37 13.75
CA VAL A 344 -3.25 4.87 13.94
C VAL A 344 -2.37 5.62 12.97
N PHE A 345 -1.33 6.26 13.48
CA PHE A 345 -0.32 6.88 12.65
C PHE A 345 0.34 5.78 11.79
N PRO A 346 0.37 5.93 10.46
CA PRO A 346 0.88 4.89 9.57
C PRO A 346 2.34 4.57 9.89
N ASN A 347 2.77 3.34 9.64
CA ASN A 347 4.19 2.99 9.72
C ASN A 347 5.01 3.75 8.65
N PRO A 348 6.34 3.82 8.79
CA PRO A 348 7.21 4.45 7.81
C PRO A 348 6.91 3.96 6.38
N PRO A 349 6.61 4.86 5.41
CA PRO A 349 6.29 4.47 4.04
C PRO A 349 7.44 3.77 3.31
N SER A 350 8.68 3.93 3.78
CA SER A 350 9.83 3.17 3.28
C SER A 350 9.78 1.67 3.58
N GLY A 351 8.90 1.24 4.50
CA GLY A 351 8.86 -0.13 5.01
C GLY A 351 9.95 -0.44 6.04
N LEU A 352 10.81 0.53 6.39
CA LEU A 352 11.79 0.37 7.45
C LEU A 352 11.13 0.35 8.84
N PRO A 353 11.75 -0.31 9.83
CA PRO A 353 11.33 -0.17 11.22
C PRO A 353 11.32 1.30 11.67
N PRO A 354 10.40 1.72 12.56
CA PRO A 354 10.31 3.09 13.08
C PRO A 354 11.64 3.70 13.56
N ASN A 355 12.46 2.91 14.27
CA ASN A 355 13.77 3.34 14.77
C ASN A 355 14.86 3.46 13.68
N GLN A 356 14.52 3.18 12.43
CA GLN A 356 15.37 3.29 11.25
C GLN A 356 14.76 4.20 10.17
N ALA A 357 13.79 5.04 10.55
CA ALA A 357 13.14 5.98 9.64
C ALA A 357 14.16 6.84 8.88
N ASN A 358 14.03 6.89 7.56
CA ASN A 358 14.95 7.56 6.68
C ASN A 358 14.43 8.95 6.23
N ALA A 359 15.12 9.59 5.29
CA ALA A 359 14.75 10.92 4.79
C ALA A 359 13.37 10.95 4.08
N ALA A 360 12.97 9.87 3.40
CA ALA A 360 11.65 9.79 2.78
C ALA A 360 10.55 9.70 3.84
N ASP A 361 10.80 8.97 4.94
CA ASP A 361 9.87 8.87 6.07
C ASP A 361 9.75 10.21 6.80
N GLN A 362 10.85 10.92 7.00
CA GLN A 362 10.85 12.28 7.56
C GLN A 362 10.07 13.26 6.69
N LYS A 363 10.28 13.21 5.37
CA LYS A 363 9.53 14.04 4.41
C LYS A 363 8.03 13.79 4.51
N PHE A 364 7.61 12.52 4.53
CA PHE A 364 6.21 12.15 4.67
C PHE A 364 5.56 12.74 5.94
N VAL A 365 6.23 12.65 7.09
CA VAL A 365 5.72 13.24 8.34
C VAL A 365 5.68 14.78 8.25
N SER A 366 6.71 15.40 7.68
CA SER A 366 6.80 16.87 7.54
C SER A 366 5.73 17.47 6.62
N GLU A 367 5.22 16.70 5.66
CA GLU A 367 4.14 17.11 4.76
C GLU A 367 2.76 17.07 5.44
N GLY A 368 2.67 16.47 6.63
CA GLY A 368 1.44 16.30 7.38
C GLY A 368 0.69 15.04 6.96
N VAL A 369 0.26 14.27 7.96
CA VAL A 369 -0.39 12.97 7.71
C VAL A 369 -1.91 13.12 7.76
N ASN A 370 -2.57 12.64 6.71
CA ASN A 370 -4.02 12.71 6.56
C ASN A 370 -4.72 11.53 7.23
N PHE A 371 -5.79 11.82 7.97
CA PHE A 371 -6.64 10.85 8.66
C PHE A 371 -8.10 11.06 8.28
N LYS A 372 -8.69 10.10 7.58
CA LYS A 372 -10.11 10.15 7.16
C LYS A 372 -11.02 9.94 8.37
N ILE A 373 -11.89 10.90 8.66
CA ILE A 373 -12.93 10.76 9.66
C ILE A 373 -14.11 9.98 9.03
N PRO A 374 -14.65 8.95 9.70
CA PRO A 374 -15.83 8.25 9.25
C PRO A 374 -16.99 9.19 8.92
N ILE A 375 -17.64 8.99 7.77
CA ILE A 375 -18.80 9.79 7.35
C ILE A 375 -19.97 9.69 8.34
N SER A 376 -20.01 8.64 9.16
CA SER A 376 -21.00 8.47 10.23
C SER A 376 -20.73 9.35 11.46
N ALA A 377 -19.54 9.93 11.62
CA ALA A 377 -19.22 10.80 12.75
C ALA A 377 -20.15 12.03 12.76
N PRO A 378 -20.71 12.43 13.92
CA PRO A 378 -21.68 13.53 13.95
C PRO A 378 -21.05 14.88 13.58
N ALA A 379 -21.89 15.88 13.32
CA ALA A 379 -21.43 17.26 13.29
C ALA A 379 -20.93 17.68 14.68
N THR A 380 -19.97 18.61 14.73
CA THR A 380 -19.33 18.99 15.99
C THR A 380 -18.94 20.47 16.03
N LYS A 381 -18.97 21.05 17.23
CA LYS A 381 -18.48 22.40 17.56
C LYS A 381 -17.18 22.36 18.38
N TYR A 382 -16.96 21.27 19.10
CA TYR A 382 -15.81 21.08 19.99
C TYR A 382 -15.11 19.77 19.68
N ILE A 383 -13.80 19.76 19.82
CA ILE A 383 -12.98 18.58 19.65
C ILE A 383 -12.26 18.31 20.95
N ARG A 384 -12.26 17.04 21.35
CA ARG A 384 -11.28 16.51 22.28
C ARG A 384 -10.38 15.52 21.54
N PHE A 385 -9.12 15.89 21.43
CA PHE A 385 -8.07 15.06 20.84
C PHE A 385 -7.41 14.28 21.97
N MET A 386 -7.34 12.96 21.84
CA MET A 386 -6.71 12.08 22.82
C MET A 386 -5.64 11.24 22.15
N CYS A 387 -4.38 11.40 22.55
CA CYS A 387 -3.32 10.44 22.27
C CYS A 387 -3.48 9.24 23.21
N THR A 388 -3.55 8.04 22.65
CA THR A 388 -3.76 6.79 23.40
C THR A 388 -2.49 5.95 23.47
N GLU A 389 -1.54 6.17 22.57
CA GLU A 389 -0.22 5.54 22.55
C GLU A 389 0.76 6.47 21.81
N THR A 390 1.95 6.70 22.38
CA THR A 390 3.07 7.35 21.68
C THR A 390 4.02 6.30 21.13
N TRP A 391 4.86 6.68 20.15
CA TRP A 391 5.85 5.77 19.58
C TRP A 391 6.86 5.24 20.60
N GLY A 392 7.20 6.04 21.61
CA GLY A 392 8.10 5.68 22.71
C GLY A 392 7.41 5.07 23.93
N GLY A 393 6.08 4.89 23.92
CA GLY A 393 5.34 4.37 25.07
C GLY A 393 5.36 5.29 26.29
N LEU A 394 5.37 6.61 26.06
CA LEU A 394 5.43 7.64 27.09
C LEU A 394 4.02 8.06 27.53
N ASP A 395 3.95 8.76 28.66
CA ASP A 395 2.72 9.29 29.27
C ASP A 395 2.56 10.81 29.08
N TYR A 396 3.29 11.34 28.10
CA TYR A 396 3.15 12.70 27.58
C TYR A 396 3.31 12.69 26.06
N VAL A 397 2.67 13.65 25.41
CA VAL A 397 2.56 13.80 23.95
C VAL A 397 2.99 15.18 23.50
N ASN A 398 3.45 15.27 22.26
CA ASN A 398 3.54 16.53 21.51
C ASN A 398 2.93 16.42 20.10
N ALA A 399 2.65 17.58 19.52
CA ALA A 399 2.32 17.73 18.10
C ALA A 399 2.62 19.17 17.68
N LEU A 400 2.95 19.37 16.40
CA LEU A 400 3.16 20.71 15.85
C LEU A 400 1.83 21.35 15.48
N GLU A 401 0.98 20.64 14.74
CA GLU A 401 -0.17 21.27 14.09
C GLU A 401 -1.30 20.25 13.82
N ILE A 402 -2.55 20.72 13.82
CA ILE A 402 -3.73 20.01 13.33
C ILE A 402 -4.59 20.91 12.43
N SER A 403 -4.93 20.40 11.26
CA SER A 403 -5.89 21.04 10.34
C SER A 403 -7.12 20.16 10.18
N LEU A 404 -8.30 20.71 10.43
CA LEU A 404 -9.58 20.01 10.28
C LEU A 404 -10.23 20.41 8.96
N TYR A 405 -10.81 19.43 8.26
CA TYR A 405 -11.53 19.65 7.02
C TYR A 405 -12.96 19.10 7.14
N GLY A 406 -13.87 19.67 6.36
CA GLY A 406 -15.26 19.21 6.30
C GLY A 406 -16.20 20.26 5.72
N ASN A 407 -17.48 20.10 6.05
CA ASN A 407 -18.54 21.04 5.71
C ASN A 407 -18.96 21.86 6.94
N PRO A 408 -18.65 23.16 7.02
CA PRO A 408 -19.27 24.07 7.99
C PRO A 408 -20.80 24.12 7.79
N LEU A 409 -21.57 24.01 8.87
CA LEU A 409 -23.03 23.92 8.86
C LEU A 409 -23.73 25.21 9.27
#